data_AF-A0AA95M7H0-F1
#
_entry.id   AF-A0AA95M7H0-F1
#
_cell.length_a   1.000
_cell.length_b   1.000
_cell.length_c   1.000
_cell.angle_alpha   90.00
_cell.angle_beta   90.00
_cell.angle_gamma   90.00
#
_symmetry.space_group_name_H-M   'P 1'
#
loop_
_entity.id
_entity.type
_entity.pdbx_description
1 polymer ?
#
loop_
_entity_poly.entity_id
_entity_poly.type
_entity_poly.pdbx_seq_one_letter_code
_entity_poly.pdbx_strand_id
1 'polypeptide(L)'
;MVHTQNSHTVEITLKLKKQNSLEKSEYLNLPDLQFFQWCHSQYGLNKGVYNTIDQWFYGIGIERIQYRRIFILKFLDFSKDCGAVKEHQKFIRFGNGGLIRRLQGFMWDINLR
;
A
#
# COMPACT_ATOMS: atom_id res chain seq x y z
N MET A 1 -6.59 -37.82 8.15
CA MET A 1 -5.58 -36.75 8.30
C MET A 1 -5.49 -36.03 6.96
N VAL A 2 -6.27 -34.96 6.78
CA VAL A 2 -6.17 -34.09 5.59
C VAL A 2 -6.42 -32.66 6.07
N HIS A 3 -5.81 -31.70 5.38
CA HIS A 3 -6.06 -30.25 5.42
C HIS A 3 -5.02 -29.40 6.17
N THR A 4 -3.92 -29.10 5.47
CA THR A 4 -3.12 -27.87 5.71
C THR A 4 -2.69 -27.18 4.41
N GLN A 5 -3.23 -27.59 3.25
CA GLN A 5 -2.82 -27.04 1.92
C GLN A 5 -3.85 -26.07 1.30
N ASN A 6 -5.03 -25.88 1.91
CA ASN A 6 -6.11 -25.10 1.31
C ASN A 6 -6.02 -23.58 1.60
N SER A 7 -5.47 -23.21 2.76
CA SER A 7 -5.45 -21.81 3.21
C SER A 7 -4.47 -20.94 2.40
N HIS A 8 -3.30 -21.48 2.07
CA HIS A 8 -2.27 -20.74 1.35
C HIS A 8 -2.66 -20.47 -0.11
N THR A 9 -3.27 -21.46 -0.75
CA THR A 9 -3.77 -21.35 -2.13
C THR A 9 -4.89 -20.33 -2.24
N VAL A 10 -5.78 -20.25 -1.23
CA VAL A 10 -6.84 -19.24 -1.15
C VAL A 10 -6.25 -17.84 -0.95
N GLU A 11 -5.25 -17.70 -0.07
CA GLU A 11 -4.57 -16.43 0.20
C GLU A 11 -3.81 -15.90 -1.02
N ILE A 12 -3.15 -16.78 -1.76
CA ILE A 12 -2.45 -16.48 -3.02
C ILE A 12 -3.45 -16.06 -4.10
N THR A 13 -4.56 -16.78 -4.22
CA THR A 13 -5.62 -16.47 -5.22
C THR A 13 -6.29 -15.13 -4.92
N LEU A 14 -6.52 -14.81 -3.64
CA LEU A 14 -7.06 -13.51 -3.19
C LEU A 14 -6.07 -12.37 -3.45
N LYS A 15 -4.77 -12.57 -3.17
CA LYS A 15 -3.72 -11.60 -3.50
C LYS A 15 -3.65 -11.33 -5.01
N LEU A 16 -3.66 -12.37 -5.84
CA LEU A 16 -3.60 -12.25 -7.30
C LEU A 16 -4.85 -11.58 -7.90
N LYS A 17 -6.04 -11.87 -7.37
CA LYS A 17 -7.28 -11.16 -7.76
C LYS A 17 -7.25 -9.68 -7.36
N LYS A 18 -6.77 -9.36 -6.15
CA LYS A 18 -6.63 -7.98 -5.66
C LYS A 18 -5.60 -7.19 -6.48
N GLN A 19 -4.51 -7.84 -6.89
CA GLN A 19 -3.47 -7.22 -7.71
C GLN A 19 -3.98 -6.87 -9.11
N ASN A 20 -4.72 -7.79 -9.75
CA ASN A 20 -5.37 -7.55 -11.05
C ASN A 20 -6.53 -6.53 -10.98
N SER A 21 -7.18 -6.35 -9.83
CA SER A 21 -8.24 -5.34 -9.69
C SER A 21 -7.70 -3.93 -9.49
N LEU A 22 -6.50 -3.77 -8.91
CA LEU A 22 -5.89 -2.46 -8.66
C LEU A 22 -5.50 -1.74 -9.95
N GLU A 23 -4.92 -2.45 -10.91
CA GLU A 23 -4.52 -1.92 -12.22
C GLU A 23 -5.72 -1.50 -13.09
N LYS A 24 -6.91 -2.05 -12.81
CA LYS A 24 -8.19 -1.69 -13.44
C LYS A 24 -9.04 -0.74 -12.60
N SER A 25 -8.57 -0.31 -11.44
CA SER A 25 -9.41 0.48 -10.54
C SER A 25 -9.52 1.92 -11.04
N GLU A 26 -10.75 2.42 -11.16
CA GLU A 26 -11.07 3.78 -11.61
C GLU A 26 -10.35 4.86 -10.78
N TYR A 27 -9.95 4.50 -9.55
CA TYR A 27 -9.22 5.35 -8.63
C TYR A 27 -7.85 5.78 -9.15
N LEU A 28 -7.17 4.94 -9.94
CA LEU A 28 -5.83 5.26 -10.47
C LEU A 28 -5.82 6.45 -11.44
N ASN A 29 -6.98 6.79 -12.00
CA ASN A 29 -7.14 7.91 -12.94
C ASN A 29 -7.81 9.14 -12.30
N LEU A 30 -8.11 9.10 -11.00
CA LEU A 30 -8.65 10.26 -10.31
C LEU A 30 -7.68 11.45 -10.34
N PRO A 31 -8.16 12.70 -10.37
CA PRO A 31 -7.39 13.88 -9.99
C PRO A 31 -6.64 13.68 -8.66
N ASP A 32 -5.48 14.30 -8.50
CA ASP A 32 -4.59 14.08 -7.35
C ASP A 32 -5.28 14.28 -6.00
N LEU A 33 -6.12 15.32 -5.88
CA LEU A 33 -6.87 15.58 -4.65
C LEU A 33 -7.85 14.44 -4.33
N GLN A 34 -8.57 13.95 -5.34
CA GLN A 34 -9.56 12.88 -5.17
C GLN A 34 -8.89 11.55 -4.85
N PHE A 35 -7.76 11.25 -5.50
CA PHE A 35 -6.95 10.07 -5.16
C PHE A 35 -6.44 10.13 -3.71
N PHE A 36 -5.91 11.28 -3.28
CA PHE A 36 -5.50 11.48 -1.89
C PHE A 36 -6.68 11.33 -0.91
N GLN A 37 -7.83 11.94 -1.19
CA GLN A 37 -9.02 11.84 -0.35
C GLN A 37 -9.50 10.39 -0.20
N TRP A 38 -9.43 9.61 -1.28
CA TRP A 38 -9.73 8.18 -1.24
C TRP A 38 -8.74 7.43 -0.33
N CYS A 39 -7.43 7.65 -0.50
CA CYS A 39 -6.40 7.07 0.38
C CYS A 39 -6.59 7.46 1.85
N HIS A 40 -6.91 8.73 2.12
CA HIS A 40 -7.23 9.22 3.46
C HIS A 40 -8.43 8.47 4.06
N SER A 41 -9.50 8.30 3.29
CA SER A 41 -10.71 7.60 3.75
C SER A 41 -10.48 6.11 4.02
N GLN A 42 -9.67 5.43 3.21
CA GLN A 42 -9.47 3.98 3.33
C GLN A 42 -8.42 3.61 4.38
N TYR A 43 -7.40 4.44 4.55
CA TYR A 43 -6.22 4.11 5.34
C TYR A 43 -5.96 5.08 6.51
N GLY A 44 -6.76 6.13 6.68
CA GLY A 44 -6.45 7.16 7.68
C GLY A 44 -5.10 7.82 7.40
N LEU A 45 -4.83 8.15 6.13
CA LEU A 45 -3.55 8.67 5.70
C LEU A 45 -3.52 10.21 5.80
N ASN A 46 -2.54 10.75 6.53
CA ASN A 46 -2.33 12.20 6.59
C ASN A 46 -1.65 12.72 5.31
N LYS A 47 -1.97 13.96 4.89
CA LYS A 47 -1.43 14.57 3.66
C LYS A 47 0.10 14.59 3.60
N GLY A 48 0.76 14.96 4.71
CA GLY A 48 2.23 14.97 4.77
C GLY A 48 2.84 13.58 4.57
N VAL A 49 2.20 12.55 5.13
CA VAL A 49 2.66 11.16 4.97
C VAL A 49 2.45 10.69 3.53
N TYR A 50 1.28 10.96 2.94
CA TYR A 50 1.01 10.67 1.53
C TYR A 50 2.06 11.30 0.61
N ASN A 51 2.33 12.60 0.79
CA ASN A 51 3.30 13.32 -0.03
C ASN A 51 4.70 12.72 0.09
N THR A 52 5.13 12.34 1.31
CA THR A 52 6.44 11.70 1.50
C THR A 52 6.51 10.34 0.81
N ILE A 53 5.43 9.54 0.83
CA ILE A 53 5.38 8.26 0.13
C ILE A 53 5.48 8.47 -1.38
N ASP A 54 4.66 9.37 -1.94
CA ASP A 54 4.65 9.66 -3.38
C ASP A 54 6.03 10.18 -3.85
N GLN A 55 6.59 11.14 -3.13
CA GLN A 55 7.92 11.70 -3.41
C GLN A 55 9.02 10.62 -3.32
N TRP A 56 8.92 9.71 -2.35
CA TRP A 56 9.90 8.64 -2.19
C TRP A 56 9.86 7.66 -3.37
N PHE A 57 8.66 7.23 -3.79
CA PHE A 57 8.52 6.36 -4.96
C PHE A 57 8.98 7.03 -6.25
N TYR A 58 8.70 8.33 -6.41
CA TYR A 58 9.26 9.10 -7.51
C TYR A 58 10.80 9.11 -7.46
N GLY A 59 11.38 9.37 -6.28
CA GLY A 59 12.83 9.46 -6.09
C GLY A 59 13.59 8.17 -6.39
N ILE A 60 12.93 7.01 -6.34
CA ILE A 60 13.54 5.72 -6.73
C ILE A 60 13.25 5.31 -8.19
N GLY A 61 12.64 6.20 -9.00
CA GLY A 61 12.46 6.01 -10.43
C GLY A 61 11.06 5.57 -10.89
N ILE A 62 10.06 5.54 -10.00
CA ILE A 62 8.67 5.26 -10.40
C ILE A 62 8.04 6.56 -10.92
N GLU A 63 8.28 6.90 -12.18
CA GLU A 63 7.89 8.22 -12.73
C GLU A 63 6.45 8.29 -13.24
N ARG A 64 5.90 7.18 -13.72
CA ARG A 64 4.51 7.18 -14.21
C ARG A 64 3.55 7.22 -13.02
N ILE A 65 2.66 8.22 -13.01
CA ILE A 65 1.73 8.47 -11.90
C ILE A 65 0.86 7.25 -11.61
N GLN A 66 0.38 6.53 -12.63
CA GLN A 66 -0.44 5.34 -12.43
C GLN A 66 0.35 4.24 -11.70
N TYR A 67 1.63 4.04 -12.07
CA TYR A 67 2.49 3.08 -11.38
C TYR A 67 2.80 3.52 -9.95
N ARG A 68 3.10 4.80 -9.69
CA ARG A 68 3.27 5.29 -8.31
C ARG A 68 2.05 5.02 -7.47
N ARG A 69 0.85 5.31 -8.00
CA ARG A 69 -0.41 5.09 -7.28
C ARG A 69 -0.62 3.62 -6.94
N ILE A 70 -0.31 2.70 -7.85
CA ILE A 70 -0.32 1.26 -7.57
C ILE A 70 0.64 0.92 -6.41
N PHE A 71 1.86 1.46 -6.45
CA PHE A 71 2.86 1.21 -5.40
C PHE A 71 2.46 1.81 -4.05
N ILE A 72 1.87 3.01 -4.04
CA ILE A 72 1.28 3.65 -2.85
C ILE A 72 0.22 2.71 -2.25
N LEU A 73 -0.73 2.22 -3.06
CA LEU A 73 -1.80 1.35 -2.57
C LEU A 73 -1.25 0.03 -2.00
N LYS A 74 -0.32 -0.61 -2.71
CA LYS A 74 0.36 -1.82 -2.22
C LYS A 74 1.12 -1.57 -0.91
N PHE A 75 1.80 -0.43 -0.79
CA PHE A 75 2.51 -0.06 0.43
C PHE A 75 1.57 0.18 1.61
N LEU A 76 0.42 0.82 1.37
CA LEU A 76 -0.58 1.08 2.41
C LEU A 76 -1.24 -0.22 2.87
N ASP A 77 -1.53 -1.15 1.95
CA ASP A 77 -1.99 -2.50 2.28
C ASP A 77 -0.95 -3.25 3.11
N PHE A 78 0.31 -3.29 2.67
CA PHE A 78 1.42 -3.88 3.43
C PHE A 78 1.55 -3.30 4.84
N SER A 79 1.40 -1.98 4.97
CA SER A 79 1.50 -1.29 6.26
C SER A 79 0.33 -1.64 7.19
N LYS A 80 -0.88 -1.82 6.63
CA LYS A 80 -2.07 -2.22 7.39
C LYS A 80 -1.93 -3.63 7.94
N ASP A 81 -1.48 -4.58 7.13
CA ASP A 81 -1.34 -5.99 7.50
C ASP A 81 -0.26 -6.22 8.58
N CYS A 82 0.75 -5.35 8.65
CA CYS A 82 1.79 -5.39 9.68
C CYS A 82 1.43 -4.66 10.99
N GLY A 83 0.15 -4.40 11.26
CA GLY A 83 -0.31 -3.85 12.54
C GLY A 83 -0.01 -2.36 12.76
N ALA A 84 0.22 -1.58 11.70
CA ALA A 84 0.40 -0.13 11.82
C ALA A 84 -0.90 0.63 12.17
N VAL A 85 -2.04 -0.07 12.17
CA VAL A 85 -3.34 0.44 12.62
C VAL A 85 -3.70 -0.27 13.92
N LYS A 86 -3.57 0.42 15.06
CA LYS A 86 -4.17 -0.04 16.33
C LYS A 86 -5.69 0.19 16.25
N GLU A 87 -6.49 -0.68 16.86
CA GLU A 87 -7.98 -0.65 16.84
C GLU A 87 -8.62 0.70 17.24
N HIS A 88 -7.86 1.65 17.80
CA HIS A 88 -8.33 2.97 18.21
C HIS A 88 -7.61 4.15 17.55
N GLN A 89 -6.77 3.92 16.53
CA GLN A 89 -6.10 5.00 15.81
C GLN A 89 -6.78 5.32 14.48
N LYS A 90 -7.32 6.53 14.37
CA LYS A 90 -7.94 7.07 13.15
C LYS A 90 -6.94 7.25 11.99
N PHE A 91 -5.63 7.31 12.28
CA PHE A 91 -4.60 7.56 11.28
C PHE A 91 -3.41 6.64 11.42
N ILE A 92 -2.85 6.18 10.30
CA ILE A 92 -1.56 5.46 10.29
C ILE A 92 -0.47 6.42 10.75
N ARG A 93 0.38 5.95 11.68
CA ARG A 93 1.52 6.70 12.20
C ARG A 93 2.78 5.84 12.12
N PHE A 94 3.85 6.43 11.60
CA PHE A 94 5.12 5.72 11.39
C PHE A 94 6.22 6.12 12.39
N GLY A 95 5.99 7.13 13.25
CA GLY A 95 7.03 7.68 14.13
C GLY A 95 8.19 8.35 13.38
N ASN A 96 9.17 8.88 14.11
CA ASN A 96 10.34 9.52 13.51
C ASN A 96 11.18 8.49 12.72
N GLY A 97 11.41 8.76 11.43
CA GLY A 97 12.17 7.88 10.53
C GLY A 97 11.52 6.55 10.16
N GLY A 98 10.45 6.13 10.84
CA GLY A 98 9.84 4.81 10.62
C GLY A 98 9.10 4.67 9.29
N LEU A 99 8.72 5.78 8.64
CA LEU A 99 8.11 5.74 7.31
C LEU A 99 9.10 5.23 6.26
N ILE A 100 10.29 5.85 6.21
CA ILE A 100 11.34 5.47 5.24
C ILE A 100 11.80 4.02 5.48
N ARG A 101 12.00 3.62 6.74
CA ARG A 101 12.37 2.25 7.08
C ARG A 101 11.34 1.23 6.60
N ARG A 102 10.05 1.56 6.70
CA ARG A 102 8.97 0.69 6.24
C ARG A 102 8.86 0.66 4.72
N LEU A 103 9.09 1.78 4.04
CA LEU A 103 9.18 1.83 2.57
C LEU A 103 10.32 0.94 2.04
N GLN A 104 11.49 0.98 2.68
CA GLN A 104 12.60 0.08 2.37
C GLN A 104 12.23 -1.38 2.59
N GLY A 105 11.61 -1.71 3.73
CA GLY A 105 11.14 -3.07 4.02
C GLY A 105 10.11 -3.58 3.00
N PHE A 106 9.23 -2.71 2.53
CA PHE A 106 8.26 -3.03 1.48
C PHE A 106 8.93 -3.31 0.12
N MET A 107 9.93 -2.52 -0.29
CA MET A 107 10.71 -2.82 -1.50
C MET A 107 11.47 -4.14 -1.40
N TRP A 108 12.00 -4.45 -0.20
CA TRP A 108 12.66 -5.72 0.04
C TRP A 108 11.69 -6.91 -0.08
N ASP A 109 10.47 -6.82 0.47
CA ASP A 109 9.45 -7.88 0.35
C ASP A 109 9.00 -8.10 -1.11
N ILE A 110 8.85 -7.04 -1.91
CA ILE A 110 8.47 -7.18 -3.32
C ILE A 110 9.59 -7.80 -4.15
N ASN A 111 10.86 -7.40 -3.94
CA ASN A 111 11.98 -7.88 -4.75
C ASN A 111 12.34 -9.36 -4.49
N LEU A 112 11.83 -9.96 -3.42
CA LEU A 112 12.06 -11.36 -3.04
C LEU A 112 10.92 -12.31 -3.45
N ARG A 113 9.84 -11.80 -4.06
CA ARG A 113 8.71 -12.59 -4.57
C ARG A 113 8.73 -12.66 -6.08
#